data_AF-A0AAN8T3F4-F1
#
_entry.id   AF-A0AAN8T3F4-F1
#
_cell.length_a   1.000
_cell.length_b   1.000
_cell.length_c   1.000
_cell.angle_alpha   90.00
_cell.angle_beta   90.00
_cell.angle_gamma   90.00
#
_symmetry.space_group_name_H-M   'P 1'
#
loop_
_entity.id
_entity.type
_entity.pdbx_description
1 polymer ?
#
loop_
_entity_poly.entity_id
_entity_poly.type
_entity_poly.pdbx_seq_one_letter_code
_entity_poly.pdbx_strand_id
1 'polypeptide(L)'
;MFKVVNCTSIILIPKVQLPNTIGEYRPISCCSVMYKIISKVITRKLQKDMDYLVDNSQATFVRGRIIQDSTLPTHELVKGYGRKGILPKCMLKIDMKKAYDSFEWDYLEQIMV
;
A
#
# COMPACT_ATOMS: atom_id res chain seq x y z
N MET A 1 -19.77 23.62 1.17
CA MET A 1 -19.12 22.41 0.59
C MET A 1 -20.08 21.23 0.74
N PHE A 2 -20.45 20.55 -0.33
CA PHE A 2 -21.60 19.61 -0.37
C PHE A 2 -21.50 18.50 0.68
N LYS A 3 -22.25 18.60 1.79
CA LYS A 3 -22.26 17.62 2.90
C LYS A 3 -22.38 16.18 2.39
N VAL A 4 -23.25 15.94 1.42
CA VAL A 4 -23.51 14.61 0.84
C VAL A 4 -22.27 13.96 0.19
N VAL A 5 -21.34 14.75 -0.34
CA VAL A 5 -20.17 14.23 -1.04
C VAL A 5 -19.06 13.81 -0.06
N ASN A 6 -18.82 14.60 0.99
CA ASN A 6 -17.76 14.37 1.98
C ASN A 6 -18.25 13.67 3.26
N CYS A 7 -19.31 12.87 3.17
CA CYS A 7 -19.71 11.98 4.25
C CYS A 7 -18.89 10.68 4.22
N THR A 8 -18.25 10.37 5.35
CA THR A 8 -17.52 9.12 5.57
C THR A 8 -17.97 8.49 6.88
N SER A 9 -18.34 7.21 6.85
CA SER A 9 -18.60 6.42 8.05
C SER A 9 -17.40 5.53 8.33
N ILE A 10 -16.98 5.40 9.59
CA ILE A 10 -15.89 4.51 9.98
C ILE A 10 -16.50 3.21 10.48
N ILE A 11 -16.14 2.10 9.84
CA ILE A 11 -16.56 0.75 10.22
C ILE A 11 -15.36 0.01 10.79
N LEU A 12 -15.54 -0.68 11.92
CA LEU A 12 -14.51 -1.50 12.54
C LEU A 12 -14.65 -2.96 12.07
N ILE A 13 -13.65 -3.48 11.35
CA ILE A 13 -13.61 -4.88 10.92
C ILE A 13 -12.70 -5.68 11.86
N PRO A 14 -13.18 -6.78 12.46
CA PRO A 14 -12.34 -7.61 13.32
C PRO A 14 -11.23 -8.29 12.53
N LYS A 15 -9.99 -8.26 13.05
CA LYS A 15 -8.83 -8.98 12.48
C LYS A 15 -8.71 -10.42 12.98
N VAL A 16 -9.33 -10.72 14.12
CA VAL A 16 -9.31 -12.02 14.81
C VAL A 16 -10.73 -12.44 15.16
N GLN A 17 -10.95 -13.72 15.46
CA GLN A 17 -12.30 -14.27 15.68
C GLN A 17 -13.03 -13.66 16.89
N LEU A 18 -12.31 -13.37 17.97
CA LEU A 18 -12.86 -12.83 19.23
C LEU A 18 -12.03 -11.62 19.66
N PRO A 19 -12.29 -10.43 19.10
CA PRO A 19 -11.54 -9.21 19.43
C PRO A 19 -11.92 -8.68 20.81
N ASN A 20 -10.92 -8.53 21.68
CA ASN A 20 -11.05 -7.99 23.04
C ASN A 20 -10.49 -6.56 23.17
N THR A 21 -9.65 -6.12 22.23
CA THR A 21 -9.04 -4.78 22.26
C THR A 21 -9.28 -4.00 20.97
N ILE A 22 -9.26 -2.66 21.05
CA ILE A 22 -9.46 -1.79 19.87
C ILE A 22 -8.40 -2.03 18.77
N GLY A 23 -7.18 -2.45 19.14
CA GLY A 23 -6.09 -2.72 18.20
C GLY A 23 -6.34 -3.93 17.30
N GLU A 24 -7.23 -4.84 17.72
CA GLU A 24 -7.63 -6.03 16.97
C GLU A 24 -8.69 -5.73 15.91
N TYR A 25 -9.15 -4.49 15.83
CA TYR A 25 -9.98 -4.02 14.73
C TYR A 25 -9.14 -3.29 13.68
N ARG A 26 -9.55 -3.41 12.42
CA ARG A 26 -9.11 -2.58 11.30
C ARG A 26 -10.22 -1.56 11.03
N PRO A 27 -9.99 -0.26 11.27
CA PRO A 27 -10.94 0.75 10.83
C PRO A 27 -10.92 0.84 9.30
N ILE A 28 -12.10 0.92 8.69
CA ILE A 28 -12.30 1.17 7.26
C ILE A 28 -13.19 2.38 7.10
N SER A 29 -12.72 3.33 6.29
CA SER A 29 -13.48 4.51 5.88
C SER A 29 -14.44 4.16 4.74
N CYS A 30 -15.72 4.07 5.05
CA CYS A 30 -16.79 3.92 4.08
C CYS A 30 -17.25 5.29 3.57
N CYS A 31 -16.58 5.75 2.51
CA CYS A 31 -16.90 7.01 1.84
C CYS A 31 -18.16 6.89 0.97
N SER A 32 -18.78 8.05 0.68
CA SER A 32 -19.90 8.17 -0.25
C SER A 32 -19.57 7.61 -1.65
N VAL A 33 -20.60 7.17 -2.39
CA VAL A 33 -20.44 6.70 -3.78
C VAL A 33 -19.85 7.80 -4.67
N MET A 34 -20.31 9.04 -4.50
CA MET A 34 -19.80 10.21 -5.24
C MET A 34 -18.30 10.42 -5.00
N TYR A 35 -17.85 10.33 -3.74
CA TYR A 35 -16.44 10.41 -3.41
C TYR A 35 -15.63 9.30 -4.11
N LYS A 36 -16.15 8.07 -4.11
CA LYS A 36 -15.49 6.93 -4.79
C LYS A 36 -15.42 7.12 -6.30
N ILE A 37 -16.43 7.70 -6.93
CA ILE A 37 -16.42 8.02 -8.37
C ILE A 37 -15.31 9.04 -8.68
N ILE A 38 -15.25 10.13 -7.93
CA ILE A 38 -14.23 11.18 -8.11
C ILE A 38 -12.83 10.59 -7.93
N SER A 39 -12.61 9.84 -6.84
CA SER A 39 -11.34 9.15 -6.59
C SER A 39 -10.98 8.16 -7.71
N LYS A 40 -11.97 7.46 -8.29
CA LYS A 40 -11.74 6.54 -9.41
C LYS A 40 -11.31 7.27 -10.68
N VAL A 41 -11.86 8.45 -10.96
CA VAL A 41 -11.45 9.27 -12.10
C VAL A 41 -10.00 9.75 -11.93
N ILE A 42 -9.64 10.23 -10.74
CA ILE A 42 -8.27 10.68 -10.43
C ILE A 42 -7.27 9.53 -10.58
N THR A 43 -7.53 8.39 -9.94
CA THR A 43 -6.66 7.20 -10.01
C THR A 43 -6.50 6.67 -11.43
N ARG A 44 -7.55 6.72 -12.28
CA ARG A 44 -7.43 6.34 -13.70
C ARG A 44 -6.53 7.28 -14.50
N LYS A 45 -6.46 8.57 -14.15
CA LYS A 45 -5.53 9.51 -14.78
C LYS A 45 -4.09 9.19 -14.37
N LEU A 46 -3.84 9.12 -13.06
CA LEU A 46 -2.52 8.83 -12.50
C LEU A 46 -1.97 7.47 -12.97
N GLN A 47 -2.86 6.48 -13.16
CA GLN A 47 -2.49 5.14 -13.63
C GLN A 47 -1.69 5.15 -14.94
N LYS A 48 -1.87 6.15 -15.81
CA LYS A 48 -1.15 6.22 -17.09
C LYS A 48 0.35 6.48 -16.90
N ASP A 49 0.71 7.18 -15.83
CA ASP A 49 2.07 7.61 -15.55
C ASP A 49 2.74 6.75 -14.47
N MET A 50 2.00 5.80 -13.89
CA MET A 50 2.49 4.93 -12.81
C MET A 50 3.77 4.19 -13.16
N ASP A 51 3.91 3.69 -14.40
CA ASP A 51 5.12 2.95 -14.80
C ASP A 51 6.39 3.82 -14.86
N TYR A 52 6.24 5.15 -14.97
CA TYR A 52 7.35 6.09 -14.86
C TYR A 52 7.63 6.49 -13.40
N LEU A 53 6.58 6.58 -12.57
CA LEU A 53 6.67 7.03 -11.19
C LEU A 53 7.20 5.97 -10.21
N VAL A 54 6.99 4.68 -10.51
CA VAL A 54 7.36 3.59 -9.59
C VAL A 54 8.33 2.60 -10.23
N ASP A 55 9.32 2.19 -9.45
CA ASP A 55 10.31 1.22 -9.89
C ASP A 55 9.68 -0.14 -10.22
N ASN A 56 10.33 -0.91 -11.10
CA ASN A 56 9.88 -2.26 -11.48
C ASN A 56 9.85 -3.24 -10.30
N SER A 57 10.61 -2.99 -9.24
CA SER A 57 10.58 -3.79 -8.00
C SER A 57 9.27 -3.63 -7.21
N GLN A 58 8.49 -2.56 -7.44
CA GLN A 58 7.19 -2.38 -6.82
C GLN A 58 6.13 -3.26 -7.51
N ALA A 59 5.86 -4.43 -6.93
CA ALA A 59 4.94 -5.43 -7.49
C ALA A 59 3.47 -5.24 -7.09
N THR A 60 3.18 -4.44 -6.06
CA THR A 60 1.83 -4.29 -5.52
C THR A 60 1.22 -2.92 -5.86
N PHE A 61 -0.11 -2.89 -5.98
CA PHE A 61 -0.89 -1.68 -6.26
C PHE A 61 -0.60 -0.98 -7.61
N VAL A 62 0.13 -1.64 -8.51
CA VAL A 62 0.34 -1.21 -9.90
C VAL A 62 -0.46 -2.12 -10.83
N ARG A 63 -1.13 -1.54 -11.83
CA ARG A 63 -1.96 -2.33 -12.76
C ARG A 63 -1.07 -3.22 -13.62
N GLY A 64 -1.47 -4.48 -13.77
CA GLY A 64 -0.72 -5.46 -14.57
C GLY A 64 0.40 -6.16 -13.79
N ARG A 65 0.72 -5.72 -12.57
CA ARG A 65 1.66 -6.40 -11.68
C ARG A 65 0.90 -7.19 -10.62
N ILE A 66 1.43 -8.35 -10.26
CA ILE A 66 0.86 -9.25 -9.25
C ILE A 66 1.87 -9.52 -8.14
N ILE A 67 1.38 -9.92 -6.95
CA ILE A 67 2.24 -10.15 -5.78
C ILE A 67 3.35 -11.18 -6.05
N GLN A 68 3.08 -12.15 -6.93
CA GLN A 68 4.02 -13.18 -7.35
C GLN A 68 5.25 -12.62 -8.08
N ASP A 69 5.12 -11.46 -8.74
CA ASP A 69 6.23 -10.81 -9.46
C ASP A 69 7.37 -10.41 -8.52
N SER A 70 7.07 -10.14 -7.24
CA SER A 70 8.09 -9.86 -6.22
C SER A 70 8.76 -11.11 -5.63
N THR A 71 8.13 -12.28 -5.80
CA THR A 71 8.59 -13.53 -5.15
C THR A 71 9.81 -14.12 -5.87
N LEU A 72 9.81 -14.15 -7.20
CA LEU A 72 10.91 -14.72 -7.98
C LEU A 72 12.24 -13.95 -7.81
N PRO A 73 12.29 -12.60 -7.94
CA PRO A 73 13.51 -11.85 -7.70
C PRO A 73 14.03 -12.04 -6.27
N THR A 74 13.13 -12.04 -5.28
CA THR A 74 13.49 -12.26 -3.87
C THR A 74 14.12 -13.64 -3.67
N HIS A 75 13.54 -14.68 -4.29
CA HIS A 75 14.09 -16.03 -4.22
C HIS A 75 15.50 -16.10 -4.80
N GLU A 76 15.75 -15.49 -5.97
CA GLU A 76 17.08 -15.45 -6.58
C GLU A 76 18.08 -14.64 -5.77
N LEU A 77 17.66 -13.54 -5.13
CA LEU A 77 18.53 -12.76 -4.24
C LEU A 77 19.02 -13.57 -3.03
N VAL A 78 18.11 -14.38 -2.44
CA VAL A 78 18.42 -15.21 -1.25
C VAL A 78 19.09 -16.53 -1.62
N LYS A 79 19.08 -16.88 -2.90
CA LYS A 79 19.66 -18.13 -3.40
C LYS A 79 21.13 -18.21 -3.00
N GLY A 80 21.46 -19.30 -2.32
CA GLY A 80 22.83 -19.56 -1.88
C GLY A 80 23.25 -18.88 -0.58
N TYR A 81 22.36 -18.20 0.15
CA TYR A 81 22.65 -17.70 1.52
C TYR A 81 23.13 -18.80 2.48
N GLY A 82 22.83 -20.08 2.22
CA GLY A 82 23.28 -21.21 3.03
C GLY A 82 24.55 -21.93 2.53
N ARG A 83 25.22 -21.42 1.50
CA ARG A 83 26.43 -22.08 0.95
C ARG A 83 27.65 -21.82 1.83
N LYS A 84 28.51 -22.83 1.99
CA LYS A 84 29.80 -22.68 2.68
C LYS A 84 30.73 -21.79 1.86
N GLY A 85 31.52 -20.93 2.53
CA GLY A 85 32.56 -20.11 1.89
C GLY A 85 32.08 -18.82 1.23
N ILE A 86 30.83 -18.39 1.47
CA ILE A 86 30.32 -17.09 1.01
C ILE A 86 30.54 -16.00 2.06
N LEU A 87 30.61 -14.74 1.60
CA LEU A 87 30.58 -13.58 2.49
C LEU A 87 29.27 -13.54 3.30
N PRO A 88 29.30 -13.08 4.56
CA PRO A 88 28.09 -12.86 5.35
C PRO A 88 27.09 -11.97 4.59
N LYS A 89 25.81 -12.37 4.59
CA LYS A 89 24.71 -11.61 3.98
C LYS A 89 23.60 -11.41 5.01
N CYS A 90 22.85 -10.32 4.89
CA CYS A 90 21.65 -10.07 5.68
C CYS A 90 20.44 -9.78 4.78
N MET A 91 19.24 -9.86 5.36
CA MET A 91 18.00 -9.40 4.75
C MET A 91 17.33 -8.46 5.75
N LEU A 92 16.87 -7.32 5.26
CA LEU A 92 16.09 -6.37 6.04
C LEU A 92 14.64 -6.39 5.59
N LYS A 93 13.73 -6.74 6.51
CA LYS A 93 12.29 -6.64 6.29
C LYS A 93 11.76 -5.47 7.10
N ILE A 94 11.32 -4.42 6.39
CA ILE A 94 10.77 -3.20 6.99
C ILE A 94 9.25 -3.23 6.81
N ASP A 95 8.51 -2.97 7.88
CA ASP A 95 7.05 -2.80 7.84
C ASP A 95 6.67 -1.44 8.41
N MET A 96 5.82 -0.70 7.70
CA MET A 96 5.41 0.64 8.09
C MET A 96 4.06 0.57 8.81
N LYS A 97 4.06 0.95 10.09
CA LYS A 97 2.83 1.03 10.88
C LYS A 97 1.97 2.18 10.35
N LYS A 98 0.72 1.87 9.99
CA LYS A 98 -0.29 2.84 9.55
C LYS A 98 0.17 3.75 8.40
N ALA A 99 0.77 3.16 7.35
CA ALA A 99 1.28 3.91 6.20
C ALA A 99 0.33 5.02 5.70
N TYR A 100 -0.97 4.73 5.53
CA TYR A 100 -1.97 5.70 5.07
C TYR A 100 -2.29 6.83 6.06
N ASP A 101 -2.01 6.66 7.36
CA ASP A 101 -2.23 7.68 8.38
C ASP A 101 -0.94 8.49 8.68
N SER A 102 0.20 8.08 8.11
CA SER A 102 1.53 8.61 8.44
C SER A 102 2.17 9.44 7.31
N PHE A 103 1.40 9.81 6.29
CA PHE A 103 1.88 10.69 5.22
C PHE A 103 1.83 12.16 5.61
N GLU A 104 2.88 12.90 5.22
CA GLU A 104 2.93 14.35 5.29
C GLU A 104 2.36 14.94 3.99
N TRP A 105 1.32 15.76 4.11
CA TRP A 105 0.59 16.31 2.95
C TRP A 105 1.46 17.25 2.12
N ASP A 106 2.26 18.08 2.79
CA ASP A 106 3.15 19.05 2.13
C ASP A 106 4.20 18.33 1.26
N TYR A 107 4.72 17.20 1.74
CA TYR A 107 5.64 16.36 0.97
C TYR A 107 4.97 15.76 -0.27
N LEU A 108 3.72 15.30 -0.15
CA LEU A 108 2.97 14.76 -1.27
C LEU A 108 2.71 15.83 -2.34
N GLU A 109 2.36 17.05 -1.92
CA GLU A 109 2.15 18.17 -2.84
C GLU A 109 3.43 18.51 -3.62
N GLN A 110 4.59 18.51 -2.96
CA GLN A 110 5.89 18.74 -3.62
C GLN A 110 6.25 17.66 -4.65
N ILE A 111 5.85 16.41 -4.45
CA ILE A 111 6.09 15.33 -5.44
C ILE A 111 5.14 15.45 -6.64
N MET A 112 3.95 16.02 -6.45
CA MET A 112 2.91 16.07 -7.48
C MET A 112 3.00 17.28 -8.43
N VAL A 113 3.93 18.21 -8.18
CA VAL A 113 4.21 19.42 -8.99
C VAL A 113 5.42 19.19 -9.88
#